data_AF-A0A961K3X7-F1
#
_entry.id   AF-A0A961K3X7-F1
#
_cell.length_a   1.000
_cell.length_b   1.000
_cell.length_c   1.000
_cell.angle_alpha   90.00
_cell.angle_beta   90.00
_cell.angle_gamma   90.00
#
_symmetry.space_group_name_H-M   'P 1'
#
loop_
_entity.id
_entity.type
_entity.pdbx_description
1 polymer ?
#
loop_
_entity_poly.entity_id
_entity_poly.type
_entity_poly.pdbx_seq_one_letter_code
_entity_poly.pdbx_strand_id
1 'polypeptide(L)'
;MGLDVSYFRNHKELYYVRGHYELFCLFDSSKAEIVYDGYDDFYVTEDMLEDVAAKLESWLKSEGLYAVEIDPDAYLKLDALDERKDAWADLLPSYVAFVAKLRDDVYLHGPLVCSYSA
;
A
#
# COMPACT_ATOMS: atom_id res chain seq x y z
N MET A 1 -3.56 16.42 7.25
CA MET A 1 -2.46 15.65 7.86
C MET A 1 -2.33 14.41 7.00
N GLY A 2 -1.13 14.09 6.56
CA GLY A 2 -0.90 12.86 5.79
C GLY A 2 -0.59 11.76 6.78
N LEU A 3 -1.02 10.54 6.49
CA LEU A 3 -0.79 9.41 7.37
C LEU A 3 0.50 8.71 6.90
N ASP A 4 1.43 8.56 7.83
CA ASP A 4 2.70 7.87 7.61
C ASP A 4 2.53 6.41 8.00
N VAL A 5 2.87 5.50 7.08
CA VAL A 5 2.62 4.06 7.19
C VAL A 5 3.95 3.31 7.18
N SER A 6 4.13 2.38 8.12
CA SER A 6 5.28 1.50 8.19
C SER A 6 4.85 0.04 8.15
N TYR A 7 5.60 -0.80 7.43
CA TYR A 7 5.37 -2.24 7.30
C TYR A 7 6.53 -3.01 7.91
N PHE A 8 6.23 -3.89 8.85
CA PHE A 8 7.21 -4.61 9.66
C PHE A 8 7.14 -6.12 9.46
N ARG A 9 8.29 -6.78 9.62
CA ARG A 9 8.38 -8.22 9.91
C ARG A 9 9.39 -8.46 11.01
N ASN A 10 9.03 -9.27 12.00
CA ASN A 10 9.91 -9.59 13.13
C ASN A 10 10.52 -8.33 13.79
N HIS A 11 9.70 -7.29 14.00
CA HIS A 11 10.10 -5.98 14.54
C HIS A 11 11.09 -5.16 13.71
N LYS A 12 11.36 -5.56 12.46
CA LYS A 12 12.17 -4.79 11.52
C LYS A 12 11.27 -4.10 10.51
N GLU A 13 11.41 -2.79 10.38
CA GLU A 13 10.77 -2.02 9.31
C GLU A 13 11.37 -2.42 7.96
N LEU A 14 10.50 -2.77 7.02
CA LEU A 14 10.87 -3.15 5.66
C LEU A 14 10.47 -2.09 4.64
N TYR A 15 9.31 -1.47 4.85
CA TYR A 15 8.77 -0.45 3.97
C TYR A 15 8.20 0.69 4.80
N TYR A 16 8.38 1.91 4.31
CA TYR A 16 7.83 3.13 4.88
C TYR A 16 7.23 3.95 3.75
N VAL A 17 6.04 4.50 3.97
CA VAL A 17 5.35 5.35 3.00
C VAL A 17 4.82 6.57 3.73
N ARG A 18 5.23 7.75 3.26
CA ARG A 18 4.94 9.01 3.94
C ARG A 18 3.76 9.75 3.32
N GLY A 19 2.78 10.11 4.14
CA GLY A 19 1.72 11.04 3.73
C GLY A 19 0.83 10.54 2.59
N HIS A 20 0.61 9.23 2.48
CA HIS A 20 -0.27 8.60 1.51
C HIS A 20 -1.48 7.95 2.21
N TYR A 21 -2.40 8.79 2.70
CA TYR A 21 -3.64 8.36 3.34
C TYR A 21 -4.52 7.50 2.42
N GLU A 22 -4.63 7.85 1.14
CA GLU A 22 -5.47 7.08 0.20
C GLU A 22 -4.93 5.67 -0.03
N LEU A 23 -3.60 5.52 -0.07
CA LEU A 23 -2.96 4.19 -0.13
C LEU A 23 -3.28 3.40 1.13
N PHE A 24 -3.17 4.01 2.31
CA PHE A 24 -3.52 3.37 3.58
C PHE A 24 -4.98 2.89 3.62
N CYS A 25 -5.92 3.72 3.16
CA CYS A 25 -7.35 3.38 3.14
C CYS A 25 -7.70 2.18 2.26
N LEU A 26 -6.81 1.79 1.33
CA LEU A 26 -7.02 0.56 0.57
C LEU A 26 -6.93 -0.68 1.46
N PHE A 27 -6.04 -0.66 2.46
CA PHE A 27 -5.77 -1.74 3.41
C PHE A 27 -6.72 -1.74 4.60
N ASP A 28 -7.20 -0.57 5.00
CA ASP A 28 -8.20 -0.41 6.07
C ASP A 28 -9.53 -1.03 5.63
N SER A 29 -9.62 -2.34 5.87
CA SER A 29 -10.81 -3.14 5.64
C SER A 29 -11.34 -3.59 6.98
N SER A 30 -12.66 -3.73 7.08
CA SER A 30 -13.34 -4.35 8.22
C SER A 30 -12.92 -5.80 8.52
N LYS A 31 -11.98 -6.37 7.74
CA LYS A 31 -11.45 -7.72 7.88
C LYS A 31 -10.01 -7.75 8.40
N ALA A 32 -9.37 -6.59 8.63
CA ALA A 32 -8.00 -6.55 9.11
C ALA A 32 -7.91 -7.16 10.52
N GLU A 33 -7.04 -8.16 10.69
CA GLU A 33 -6.80 -8.78 11.98
C GLU A 33 -5.82 -7.93 12.78
N ILE A 34 -6.26 -7.47 13.95
CA ILE A 34 -5.45 -6.65 14.87
C ILE A 34 -4.32 -7.51 15.45
N VAL A 35 -3.10 -6.97 15.45
CA VAL A 35 -1.91 -7.65 15.95
C VAL A 35 -1.82 -7.60 17.48
N TYR A 36 -2.19 -6.46 18.07
CA TYR A 36 -2.06 -6.22 19.50
C TYR A 36 -3.32 -5.57 20.08
N ASP A 37 -3.81 -6.10 21.19
CA ASP A 37 -4.94 -5.50 21.92
C ASP A 37 -4.59 -4.06 22.35
N GLY A 38 -5.40 -3.10 21.91
CA GLY A 38 -5.25 -1.68 22.22
C GLY A 38 -4.37 -0.88 21.26
N TYR A 39 -3.88 -1.50 20.19
CA TYR A 39 -3.25 -0.83 19.06
C TYR A 39 -4.05 -1.11 17.79
N ASP A 40 -4.01 -0.17 16.85
CA ASP A 40 -4.68 -0.33 15.55
C ASP A 40 -3.75 -0.98 14.50
N ASP A 41 -2.61 -1.52 14.93
CA ASP A 41 -1.69 -2.27 14.07
C ASP A 41 -2.38 -3.56 13.57
N PHE A 42 -2.27 -3.86 12.28
CA PHE A 42 -2.96 -5.00 11.68
C PHE A 42 -2.06 -5.82 10.73
N TYR A 43 -2.43 -7.07 10.51
CA TYR A 43 -1.75 -7.94 9.56
C TYR A 43 -2.12 -7.61 8.11
N VAL A 44 -1.10 -7.46 7.27
CA VAL A 44 -1.22 -7.42 5.82
C VAL A 44 -0.99 -8.82 5.29
N THR A 45 -2.06 -9.42 4.78
CA THR A 45 -2.10 -10.80 4.27
C THR A 45 -2.18 -10.83 2.74
N GLU A 46 -1.98 -12.00 2.15
CA GLU A 46 -2.10 -12.21 0.71
C GLU A 46 -3.52 -11.86 0.22
N ASP A 47 -4.57 -12.37 0.86
CA ASP A 47 -5.97 -12.06 0.53
C ASP A 47 -6.26 -10.56 0.55
N MET A 48 -5.71 -9.84 1.54
CA MET A 48 -5.88 -8.39 1.63
C MET A 48 -5.20 -7.68 0.46
N LEU A 49 -4.00 -8.12 0.08
CA LEU A 49 -3.27 -7.56 -1.06
C LEU A 49 -3.96 -7.86 -2.39
N GLU A 50 -4.64 -9.00 -2.54
CA GLU A 50 -5.46 -9.30 -3.72
C GLU A 50 -6.68 -8.36 -3.80
N ASP A 51 -7.38 -8.13 -2.69
CA ASP A 51 -8.50 -7.18 -2.62
C ASP A 51 -8.04 -5.75 -2.95
N VAL A 52 -6.88 -5.34 -2.43
CA VAL A 52 -6.26 -4.03 -2.74
C VAL A 52 -5.87 -3.92 -4.21
N ALA A 53 -5.24 -4.94 -4.77
CA ALA A 53 -4.84 -4.97 -6.17
C ALA A 53 -6.05 -4.84 -7.11
N ALA A 54 -7.17 -5.52 -6.80
CA ALA A 54 -8.40 -5.42 -7.57
C ALA A 54 -9.00 -3.99 -7.55
N LYS A 55 -8.95 -3.32 -6.38
CA LYS A 55 -9.38 -1.90 -6.27
C LYS A 55 -8.49 -0.99 -7.12
N LEU A 56 -7.17 -1.16 -7.04
CA LEU A 56 -6.22 -0.38 -7.83
C LEU A 56 -6.38 -0.60 -9.34
N GLU A 57 -6.66 -1.83 -9.77
CA GLU A 57 -6.95 -2.13 -11.17
C GLU A 57 -8.21 -1.38 -11.65
N SER A 58 -9.24 -1.29 -10.79
CA SER A 58 -10.44 -0.50 -11.08
C SER A 58 -10.12 1.00 -11.20
N TRP A 59 -9.22 1.52 -10.37
CA TRP A 59 -8.80 2.93 -10.42
C TRP A 59 -7.97 3.24 -11.67
N LEU A 60 -7.05 2.33 -12.06
CA LEU A 60 -6.34 2.45 -13.34
C LEU A 60 -7.30 2.49 -14.53
N LYS A 61 -8.36 1.68 -14.50
CA LYS A 61 -9.39 1.69 -15.56
C LYS A 61 -10.17 3.00 -15.59
N SER A 62 -10.54 3.57 -14.44
CA SER A 62 -11.27 4.84 -14.41
C SER A 62 -10.45 6.02 -14.90
N GLU A 63 -9.13 6.00 -14.67
CA GLU A 63 -8.19 7.02 -15.16
C GLU A 63 -7.73 6.77 -16.62
N GLY A 64 -8.18 5.69 -17.26
CA GLY A 64 -7.80 5.35 -18.63
C GLY A 64 -6.37 4.80 -18.77
N LEU A 65 -5.76 4.34 -17.67
CA LEU A 65 -4.37 3.87 -17.57
C LEU A 65 -4.23 2.35 -17.61
N TYR A 66 -5.32 1.61 -17.83
CA TYR A 66 -5.33 0.14 -17.77
C TYR A 66 -4.37 -0.58 -18.72
N ALA A 67 -3.93 0.09 -19.79
CA ALA A 67 -2.99 -0.45 -20.78
C ALA A 67 -1.54 0.03 -20.55
N VAL A 68 -1.30 0.82 -19.52
CA VAL A 68 0.04 1.31 -19.18
C VAL A 68 0.80 0.17 -18.49
N GLU A 69 1.96 -0.16 -19.04
CA GLU A 69 2.91 -1.05 -18.38
C GLU A 69 3.46 -0.35 -17.14
N ILE A 70 3.24 -0.95 -15.97
CA ILE A 70 3.69 -0.39 -14.70
C ILE A 70 5.14 -0.82 -14.47
N ASP A 71 6.04 0.17 -14.38
CA ASP A 71 7.43 -0.03 -13.98
C ASP A 71 7.46 -0.63 -12.54
N PRO A 72 8.05 -1.83 -12.34
CA PRO A 72 8.17 -2.45 -11.03
C PRO A 72 8.87 -1.59 -9.99
N ASP A 73 9.74 -0.66 -10.41
CA ASP A 73 10.47 0.25 -9.51
C ASP A 73 9.74 1.58 -9.30
N ALA A 74 8.54 1.77 -9.85
CA ALA A 74 7.76 3.00 -9.68
C ALA A 74 7.43 3.30 -8.21
N TYR A 75 7.38 2.29 -7.34
CA TYR A 75 7.14 2.49 -5.90
C TYR A 75 8.21 3.35 -5.23
N LEU A 76 9.44 3.40 -5.76
CA LEU A 76 10.52 4.23 -5.24
C LEU A 76 10.23 5.73 -5.36
N LYS A 77 9.26 6.11 -6.18
CA LYS A 77 8.85 7.51 -6.35
C LYS A 77 7.90 7.98 -5.26
N LEU A 78 7.33 7.09 -4.45
CA LEU A 78 6.33 7.46 -3.42
C LEU A 78 6.85 8.53 -2.48
N ASP A 79 8.11 8.45 -2.04
CA ASP A 79 8.71 9.45 -1.15
C ASP A 79 8.75 10.87 -1.73
N ALA A 80 8.71 11.00 -3.06
CA ALA A 80 8.73 12.27 -3.76
C ALA A 80 7.33 12.75 -4.17
N LEU A 81 6.31 11.89 -4.09
CA LEU A 81 4.94 12.20 -4.46
C LEU A 81 4.15 12.69 -3.24
N ASP A 82 3.25 13.63 -3.48
CA ASP A 82 2.33 14.20 -2.49
C ASP A 82 0.91 13.97 -2.99
N GLU A 83 0.18 13.06 -2.34
CA GLU A 83 -1.19 12.68 -2.73
C GLU A 83 -2.15 13.88 -2.83
N ARG A 84 -1.83 15.00 -2.16
CA ARG A 84 -2.69 16.19 -2.12
C ARG A 84 -2.41 17.16 -3.26
N LYS A 85 -1.32 16.95 -4.00
CA LYS A 85 -0.86 17.85 -5.06
C LYS A 85 -0.70 17.15 -6.40
N ASP A 86 -0.19 15.93 -6.40
CA ASP A 86 0.10 15.19 -7.61
C ASP A 86 -1.16 14.54 -8.18
N ALA A 87 -1.17 14.36 -9.49
CA ALA A 87 -2.30 13.76 -10.16
C ALA A 87 -2.39 12.27 -9.85
N TRP A 88 -3.61 11.72 -9.83
CA TRP A 88 -3.83 10.29 -9.70
C TRP A 88 -3.08 9.48 -10.75
N ALA A 89 -2.91 10.02 -11.96
CA ALA A 89 -2.14 9.37 -13.01
C ALA A 89 -0.66 9.18 -12.69
N ASP A 90 -0.09 10.02 -11.82
CA ASP A 90 1.29 9.90 -11.35
C ASP A 90 1.38 8.98 -10.11
N LEU A 91 0.34 8.97 -9.27
CA LEU A 91 0.28 8.18 -8.03
C LEU A 91 -0.03 6.69 -8.26
N LEU A 92 -1.03 6.39 -9.10
CA LEU A 92 -1.55 5.03 -9.28
C LEU A 92 -0.47 4.03 -9.72
N PRO A 93 0.42 4.34 -10.68
CA PRO A 93 1.50 3.41 -11.04
C PRO A 93 2.40 3.05 -9.84
N SER A 94 2.73 4.04 -9.01
CA SER A 94 3.55 3.84 -7.81
C SER A 94 2.83 3.03 -6.74
N TYR A 95 1.52 3.23 -6.55
CA TYR A 95 0.70 2.40 -5.64
C TYR A 95 0.62 0.95 -6.11
N VAL A 96 0.41 0.73 -7.41
CA VAL A 96 0.34 -0.63 -7.99
C VAL A 96 1.67 -1.35 -7.84
N ALA A 97 2.79 -0.69 -8.19
CA ALA A 97 4.13 -1.25 -8.00
C ALA A 97 4.41 -1.57 -6.52
N PHE A 98 3.99 -0.70 -5.60
CA PHE A 98 4.18 -0.91 -4.17
C PHE A 98 3.38 -2.12 -3.65
N VAL A 99 2.11 -2.24 -4.03
CA VAL A 99 1.26 -3.39 -3.64
C VAL A 99 1.79 -4.69 -4.24
N ALA A 100 2.28 -4.67 -5.47
CA ALA A 100 2.95 -5.83 -6.07
C ALA A 100 4.20 -6.22 -5.26
N LYS A 101 5.00 -5.23 -4.85
CA LYS A 101 6.18 -5.47 -4.01
C LYS A 101 5.83 -6.09 -2.66
N LEU A 102 4.78 -5.59 -2.00
CA LEU A 102 4.28 -6.16 -0.74
C LEU A 102 3.76 -7.60 -0.96
N ARG A 103 3.08 -7.86 -2.08
CA ARG A 103 2.57 -9.20 -2.43
C ARG A 103 3.69 -10.21 -2.60
N ASP A 104 4.71 -9.88 -3.37
CA ASP A 104 5.87 -10.76 -3.55
C ASP A 104 6.54 -11.07 -2.20
N ASP A 105 6.66 -10.06 -1.35
CA ASP A 105 7.25 -10.19 -0.03
C ASP A 105 6.39 -11.07 0.90
N VAL A 106 5.07 -10.83 0.94
CA VAL A 106 4.13 -11.63 1.74
C VAL A 106 4.06 -13.07 1.25
N TYR A 107 4.06 -13.30 -0.06
CA TYR A 107 4.05 -14.65 -0.63
C TYR A 107 5.32 -15.44 -0.27
N LEU A 108 6.49 -14.80 -0.29
CA LEU A 108 7.76 -15.45 -0.02
C LEU A 108 8.06 -15.64 1.48
N HIS A 109 7.57 -14.73 2.32
CA HIS A 109 8.04 -14.61 3.69
C HIS A 109 6.91 -14.54 4.74
N GLY A 110 5.66 -14.57 4.30
CA GLY A 110 4.48 -14.49 5.16
C GLY A 110 4.04 -13.05 5.47
N PRO A 111 2.97 -12.89 6.27
CA PRO A 111 2.33 -11.60 6.53
C PRO A 111 3.27 -10.52 7.06
N LEU A 112 2.89 -9.27 6.82
CA LEU A 112 3.52 -8.08 7.39
C LEU A 112 2.62 -7.48 8.48
N VAL A 113 3.20 -6.71 9.38
CA VAL A 113 2.45 -5.85 10.31
C VAL A 113 2.45 -4.44 9.75
N CYS A 114 1.27 -3.87 9.50
CA CYS A 114 1.10 -2.48 9.16
C CYS A 114 0.87 -1.67 10.44
N SER A 115 1.63 -0.60 10.62
CA SER A 115 1.45 0.39 11.68
C SER A 115 1.42 1.79 11.06
N TYR A 116 0.75 2.73 11.71
CA TYR A 116 0.60 4.07 11.19
C TYR A 116 0.70 5.16 12.25
N SER A 117 1.08 6.35 11.82
CA SER A 117 1.12 7.56 12.64
C SER A 117 0.57 8.76 11.87
N ALA A 118 -0.11 9.67 12.58
CA ALA A 118 -0.78 10.85 12.04
C ALA A 118 -0.10 12.16 12.43
#